data_AF-A0A2E3J3X6-F1
#
_entry.id   AF-A0A2E3J3X6-F1
#
_cell.length_a   1.000
_cell.length_b   1.000
_cell.length_c   1.000
_cell.angle_alpha   90.00
_cell.angle_beta   90.00
_cell.angle_gamma   90.00
#
_symmetry.space_group_name_H-M   'P 1'
#
loop_
_entity.id
_entity.type
_entity.pdbx_description
1 polymer ?
#
loop_
_entity_poly.entity_id
_entity_poly.type
_entity_poly.pdbx_seq_one_letter_code
_entity_poly.pdbx_strand_id
1 'polypeptide(L)'
;MLLDGFPALSADNADVKWDAIPLDQIDHVEEIKRAGSALYGTGALGGIINVITRNPSNTPETRARLLAGIYSDPVHPEWEWSSKKRLFENLDVSHSATDGKLGYILGLGQKWINGFKENGWHKRYKGYGKMRYAFRPTSNLTTTLYWAVDDHGVFV
;
A
#
# COMPACT_ATOMS: atom_id res chain seq x y z
N MET A 1 -4.70 11.19 -7.60
CA MET A 1 -4.80 10.45 -6.33
C MET A 1 -3.75 10.96 -5.37
N LEU A 2 -4.08 11.05 -4.09
CA LEU A 2 -3.19 11.51 -3.02
C LEU A 2 -2.98 10.37 -2.01
N LEU A 3 -1.80 10.35 -1.38
CA LEU A 3 -1.46 9.53 -0.23
C LEU A 3 -0.99 10.48 0.87
N ASP A 4 -1.74 10.57 1.98
CA ASP A 4 -1.52 11.55 3.05
C ASP A 4 -1.38 12.99 2.51
N GLY A 5 -2.15 13.33 1.46
CA GLY A 5 -2.11 14.64 0.81
C GLY A 5 -1.00 14.85 -0.22
N PHE A 6 -0.04 13.93 -0.37
CA PHE A 6 1.00 13.99 -1.39
C PHE A 6 0.56 13.27 -2.68
N PRO A 7 0.88 13.80 -3.89
CA PRO A 7 0.59 13.12 -5.14
C PRO A 7 1.24 11.73 -5.21
N ALA A 8 0.43 10.68 -5.40
CA ALA A 8 0.89 9.29 -5.54
C ALA A 8 0.91 8.82 -7.00
N LEU A 9 1.02 9.76 -7.94
CA LEU A 9 1.10 9.49 -9.38
C LEU A 9 2.57 9.35 -9.78
N SER A 10 2.86 8.37 -10.62
CA SER A 10 4.18 8.20 -11.21
C SER A 10 4.52 9.38 -12.13
N ALA A 11 5.82 9.70 -12.20
CA ALA A 11 6.30 10.80 -13.02
C ALA A 11 6.37 10.45 -14.52
N ASP A 12 6.39 9.17 -14.87
CA ASP A 12 6.53 8.68 -16.25
C ASP A 12 5.17 8.58 -16.96
N ASN A 13 4.21 7.86 -16.38
CA ASN A 13 2.96 7.52 -17.04
C ASN A 13 1.72 8.09 -16.34
N ALA A 14 1.90 8.90 -15.29
CA ALA A 14 0.82 9.37 -14.43
C ALA A 14 -0.08 8.21 -13.92
N ASP A 15 0.49 7.02 -13.80
CA ASP A 15 -0.18 5.84 -13.27
C ASP A 15 -0.03 5.80 -11.75
N VAL A 16 -1.03 5.26 -11.08
CA VAL A 16 -0.94 5.02 -9.63
C VAL A 16 -0.14 3.75 -9.44
N LYS A 17 1.01 3.85 -8.75
CA LYS A 17 1.76 2.69 -8.29
C LYS A 17 1.06 2.08 -7.06
N TRP A 18 -0.08 1.42 -7.28
CA TRP A 18 -0.89 0.75 -6.25
C TRP A 18 -0.06 -0.19 -5.38
N ASP A 19 1.00 -0.70 -5.98
CA ASP A 19 1.97 -1.60 -5.41
C ASP A 19 2.80 -1.03 -4.27
N ALA A 20 3.01 0.28 -4.25
CA ALA A 20 3.76 1.00 -3.22
C ALA A 20 2.88 1.43 -2.03
N ILE A 21 1.56 1.29 -2.11
CA ILE A 21 0.63 1.71 -1.07
C ILE A 21 0.52 0.61 -0.01
N PRO A 22 0.86 0.87 1.27
CA PRO A 22 0.74 -0.12 2.33
C PRO A 22 -0.72 -0.25 2.77
N LEU A 23 -1.44 -1.15 2.09
CA LEU A 23 -2.88 -1.36 2.29
C LEU A 23 -3.26 -1.69 3.74
N ASP A 24 -2.37 -2.35 4.49
CA ASP A 24 -2.52 -2.70 5.90
C ASP A 24 -2.39 -1.48 6.84
N GLN A 25 -1.86 -0.36 6.35
CA GLN A 25 -1.65 0.88 7.09
C GLN A 25 -2.64 1.98 6.72
N ILE A 26 -3.57 1.70 5.79
CA ILE A 26 -4.65 2.62 5.44
C ILE A 26 -5.62 2.70 6.62
N ASP A 27 -5.99 3.93 6.98
CA ASP A 27 -7.05 4.21 7.95
C ASP A 27 -8.39 4.34 7.23
N HIS A 28 -8.46 5.26 6.25
CA HIS A 28 -9.65 5.49 5.44
C HIS A 28 -9.28 6.11 4.08
N VAL A 29 -10.25 6.15 3.18
CA VAL A 29 -10.14 6.76 1.85
C VAL A 29 -11.21 7.84 1.71
N GLU A 30 -10.80 9.04 1.32
CA GLU A 30 -11.66 10.17 1.07
C GLU A 30 -11.86 10.37 -0.43
N GLU A 31 -13.12 10.51 -0.85
CA GLU A 31 -13.49 10.82 -2.23
C GLU A 31 -14.04 12.25 -2.31
N ILE A 32 -13.31 13.14 -2.98
CA ILE A 32 -13.70 14.53 -3.19
C ILE A 32 -14.14 14.69 -4.65
N LYS A 33 -15.45 14.72 -4.86
CA LYS A 33 -16.09 14.72 -6.19
C LYS A 33 -16.08 16.07 -6.91
N ARG A 34 -15.67 17.16 -6.25
CA ARG A 34 -15.71 18.53 -6.78
C ARG A 34 -14.30 19.08 -7.00
N ALA A 35 -14.20 20.11 -7.84
CA ALA A 35 -12.95 20.71 -8.29
C ALA A 35 -12.04 21.15 -7.13
N GLY A 36 -11.14 20.25 -6.72
CA GLY A 36 -10.06 20.55 -5.78
C GLY A 36 -8.86 21.21 -6.46
N SER A 37 -9.01 21.72 -7.69
CA SER A 37 -7.92 22.25 -8.51
C SER A 37 -7.24 23.47 -7.90
N ALA A 38 -7.93 24.23 -7.05
CA ALA A 38 -7.36 25.36 -6.32
C ALA A 38 -6.32 24.93 -5.27
N LEU A 39 -6.49 23.76 -4.63
CA LEU A 39 -5.58 23.25 -3.59
C LEU A 39 -4.59 22.22 -4.13
N TYR A 40 -4.97 21.45 -5.16
CA TYR A 40 -4.22 20.27 -5.63
C TYR A 40 -3.84 20.33 -7.12
N GLY A 41 -4.12 21.44 -7.80
CA GLY A 41 -3.67 21.70 -9.18
C GLY A 41 -4.52 21.06 -10.28
N THR A 42 -4.03 21.13 -11.53
CA THR A 42 -4.76 20.72 -12.74
C THR A 42 -5.14 19.23 -12.75
N GLY A 43 -4.43 18.38 -12.03
CA GLY A 43 -4.74 16.95 -11.88
C GLY A 43 -6.01 16.63 -11.07
N ALA A 44 -6.67 17.63 -10.48
CA ALA A 44 -7.88 17.47 -9.66
C ALA A 44 -9.19 17.86 -10.38
N LEU A 45 -9.15 18.09 -11.71
CA LEU A 45 -10.33 18.47 -12.50
C LEU A 45 -11.43 17.41 -12.49
N GLY A 46 -11.06 16.12 -12.40
CA GLY A 46 -11.99 14.99 -12.30
C GLY A 46 -12.38 14.59 -10.87
N GLY A 47 -11.94 15.35 -9.85
CA GLY A 47 -12.04 14.97 -8.44
C GLY A 47 -10.76 14.34 -7.89
N ILE A 48 -10.75 14.07 -6.59
CA ILE A 48 -9.58 13.59 -5.84
C ILE A 48 -9.97 12.37 -5.02
N ILE A 49 -9.17 11.31 -5.12
CA ILE A 49 -9.16 10.21 -4.16
C ILE A 49 -7.93 10.42 -3.27
N ASN A 50 -8.15 10.57 -1.96
CA ASN A 50 -7.10 10.76 -0.96
C ASN A 50 -7.09 9.57 0.00
N VAL A 51 -5.98 8.85 0.03
CA VAL A 51 -5.78 7.72 0.94
C VAL A 51 -5.05 8.22 2.17
N ILE A 52 -5.68 8.10 3.33
CA ILE A 52 -5.10 8.51 4.62
C ILE A 52 -4.56 7.29 5.35
N THR A 53 -3.29 7.34 5.74
CA THR A 53 -2.66 6.30 6.55
C THR A 53 -2.87 6.53 8.03
N ARG A 54 -2.88 5.44 8.79
CA ARG A 54 -3.04 5.45 10.25
C ARG A 54 -2.02 6.37 10.93
N ASN A 55 -2.45 6.97 12.04
CA ASN A 55 -1.55 7.67 12.95
C ASN A 55 -0.96 6.69 13.97
N PRO A 56 0.23 6.99 14.53
CA PRO A 56 0.79 6.20 15.62
C PRO A 56 -0.20 6.03 16.77
N SER A 57 -0.34 4.80 17.25
CA SER A 57 -1.21 4.48 18.39
C SER A 57 -0.63 5.07 19.68
N ASN A 58 -1.50 5.56 20.57
CA ASN A 58 -1.09 6.04 21.89
C ASN A 58 -0.62 4.90 22.81
N THR A 59 -1.13 3.69 22.59
CA THR A 59 -0.72 2.48 23.30
C THR A 59 0.04 1.55 22.35
N PRO A 60 1.13 0.90 22.78
CA PRO A 60 1.83 -0.07 21.95
C PRO A 60 0.90 -1.13 21.37
N GLU A 61 0.90 -1.29 20.05
CA GLU A 61 0.05 -2.21 19.31
C GLU A 61 0.89 -2.92 18.23
N THR A 62 0.76 -4.24 18.17
CA THR A 62 1.34 -5.06 17.10
C THR A 62 0.21 -5.69 16.31
N ARG A 63 0.23 -5.52 14.98
CA ARG A 63 -0.70 -6.16 14.05
C ARG A 63 0.05 -7.14 13.18
N ALA A 64 -0.48 -8.34 13.05
CA ALA A 64 -0.05 -9.31 12.07
C ALA A 64 -1.25 -9.73 11.22
N ARG A 65 -1.07 -9.77 9.90
CA ARG A 65 -2.09 -10.18 8.94
C ARG A 65 -1.49 -11.26 8.05
N LEU A 66 -2.16 -12.39 8.00
CA LEU A 66 -1.90 -13.45 7.03
C LEU A 66 -3.09 -13.55 6.09
N LEU A 67 -2.82 -13.58 4.79
CA LEU A 67 -3.79 -13.82 3.74
C LEU A 67 -3.23 -14.94 2.87
N ALA A 68 -3.97 -16.02 2.71
CA ALA A 68 -3.63 -17.09 1.79
C ALA A 68 -4.87 -17.52 1.02
N GLY A 69 -4.69 -18.00 -0.20
CA GLY A 69 -5.79 -18.52 -0.99
C GLY A 69 -5.34 -19.22 -2.25
N ILE A 70 -6.32 -19.83 -2.92
CA ILE A 70 -6.13 -20.60 -4.14
C ILE A 70 -6.87 -19.90 -5.27
N TYR A 71 -6.33 -19.95 -6.47
CA TYR A 71 -7.06 -19.54 -7.67
C TYR A 71 -7.96 -20.68 -8.16
N SER A 72 -9.14 -20.30 -8.63
CA SER A 72 -10.02 -21.20 -9.38
C SER A 72 -9.41 -21.56 -10.73
N ASP A 73 -9.84 -22.68 -11.27
CA ASP A 73 -9.46 -23.09 -12.61
C ASP A 73 -10.00 -22.08 -13.65
N PRO A 74 -9.34 -21.94 -14.81
CA PRO A 74 -9.82 -21.08 -15.89
C PRO A 74 -11.22 -21.46 -16.35
N VAL A 75 -11.99 -20.45 -16.76
CA VAL A 75 -13.36 -20.65 -17.30
C VAL A 75 -13.33 -21.44 -18.61
N HIS A 76 -12.24 -21.30 -19.38
CA HIS A 76 -12.03 -21.95 -20.66
C HIS A 76 -10.94 -23.01 -20.54
N PRO A 77 -11.22 -24.29 -20.84
CA PRO A 77 -10.23 -25.36 -20.76
C PRO A 77 -8.97 -25.11 -21.59
N GLU A 78 -9.08 -24.41 -22.72
CA GLU A 78 -7.94 -24.02 -23.56
C GLU A 78 -6.96 -23.04 -22.89
N TRP A 79 -7.32 -22.42 -21.77
CA TRP A 79 -6.44 -21.56 -20.98
C TRP A 79 -5.75 -22.31 -19.84
N GLU A 80 -6.00 -23.61 -19.68
CA GLU A 80 -5.30 -24.46 -18.72
C GLU A 80 -3.89 -24.78 -19.22
N TRP A 81 -2.92 -24.02 -18.72
CA TRP A 81 -1.50 -24.20 -19.03
C TRP A 81 -0.75 -25.03 -17.96
N SER A 82 -1.37 -25.29 -16.81
CA SER A 82 -0.76 -26.01 -15.68
C SER A 82 -1.81 -26.79 -14.89
N SER A 83 -1.52 -28.06 -14.59
CA SER A 83 -2.35 -28.91 -13.73
C SER A 83 -2.22 -28.62 -12.22
N LYS A 84 -1.28 -27.75 -11.82
CA LYS A 84 -1.07 -27.35 -10.42
C LYS A 84 -2.01 -26.20 -10.03
N LYS A 85 -2.70 -26.33 -8.89
CA LYS A 85 -3.44 -25.23 -8.25
C LYS A 85 -2.51 -24.05 -7.98
N ARG A 86 -2.93 -22.85 -8.36
CA ARG A 86 -2.16 -21.63 -8.14
C ARG A 86 -2.53 -21.05 -6.78
N LEU A 87 -1.53 -20.55 -6.06
CA LEU A 87 -1.68 -20.03 -4.71
C LEU A 87 -1.30 -18.55 -4.67
N PHE A 88 -1.87 -17.84 -3.72
CA PHE A 88 -1.38 -16.53 -3.28
C PHE A 88 -1.26 -16.52 -1.77
N GLU A 89 -0.21 -15.88 -1.29
CA GLU A 89 0.12 -15.73 0.12
C GLU A 89 0.60 -14.29 0.37
N ASN A 90 0.22 -13.73 1.51
CA ASN A 90 0.65 -12.42 1.96
C ASN A 90 0.73 -12.39 3.48
N LEU A 91 1.86 -11.91 3.98
CA LEU A 91 2.11 -11.69 5.38
C LEU A 91 2.48 -10.23 5.57
N ASP A 92 1.74 -9.52 6.42
CA ASP A 92 2.06 -8.16 6.82
C ASP A 92 2.19 -8.13 8.36
N VAL A 93 3.25 -7.51 8.86
CA VAL A 93 3.49 -7.32 10.31
C VAL A 93 3.81 -5.86 10.53
N SER A 94 3.16 -5.23 11.52
CA SER A 94 3.47 -3.87 11.91
C SER A 94 3.38 -3.66 13.40
N HIS A 95 4.17 -2.71 13.89
CA HIS A 95 4.16 -2.28 15.27
C HIS A 95 4.00 -0.76 15.33
N SER A 96 3.20 -0.29 16.27
CA SER A 96 2.97 1.13 16.49
C SER A 96 2.95 1.45 17.98
N ALA A 97 3.58 2.56 18.35
CA ALA A 97 3.52 3.07 19.71
C ALA A 97 3.75 4.57 19.71
N THR A 98 3.37 5.21 20.81
CA THR A 98 3.72 6.60 21.11
C THR A 98 4.36 6.64 22.47
N ASP A 99 5.59 7.15 22.52
CA ASP A 99 6.33 7.38 23.76
C ASP A 99 6.63 8.87 23.90
N GLY A 100 5.98 9.50 24.88
CA GLY A 100 6.04 10.93 25.13
C GLY A 100 5.73 11.77 23.89
N LYS A 101 6.76 12.34 23.28
CA LYS A 101 6.66 13.24 22.12
C LYS A 101 6.78 12.53 20.77
N LEU A 102 7.17 11.26 20.74
CA LEU A 102 7.43 10.50 19.53
C LEU A 102 6.38 9.40 19.34
N GLY A 103 5.56 9.54 18.31
CA GLY A 103 4.73 8.47 17.79
C GLY A 103 5.40 7.81 16.58
N TYR A 104 5.33 6.49 16.47
CA TYR A 104 5.81 5.78 15.29
C TYR A 104 4.94 4.58 14.89
N ILE A 105 5.07 4.21 13.62
CA ILE A 105 4.60 2.98 13.01
C ILE A 105 5.75 2.41 12.18
N LEU A 106 6.06 1.14 12.37
CA LEU A 106 6.96 0.38 11.52
C LEU A 106 6.22 -0.84 10.99
N GLY A 107 6.32 -1.10 9.69
CA GLY A 107 5.64 -2.21 9.04
C GLY A 107 6.55 -2.89 8.01
N LEU A 108 6.42 -4.21 7.93
CA LEU A 108 7.06 -5.04 6.92
C LEU A 108 6.02 -5.97 6.32
N GLY A 109 6.13 -6.26 5.03
CA GLY A 109 5.24 -7.21 4.38
C GLY A 109 5.92 -8.01 3.29
N GLN A 110 5.51 -9.26 3.11
CA GLN A 110 5.91 -10.13 2.02
C GLN A 110 4.67 -10.69 1.33
N LYS A 111 4.62 -10.55 0.01
CA LYS A 111 3.58 -11.14 -0.84
C LYS A 111 4.21 -12.10 -1.84
N TRP A 112 3.60 -13.26 -2.00
CA TRP A 112 3.96 -14.22 -3.03
C TRP A 112 2.71 -14.67 -3.77
N ILE A 113 2.72 -14.56 -5.10
CA ILE A 113 1.63 -14.96 -5.97
C ILE A 113 2.22 -15.84 -7.05
N ASN A 114 1.61 -17.00 -7.27
CA ASN A 114 1.98 -17.86 -8.39
C ASN A 114 1.39 -17.35 -9.72
N GLY A 115 0.29 -16.60 -9.67
CA GLY A 115 -0.32 -16.01 -10.86
C GLY A 115 -1.20 -16.99 -11.62
N PHE A 116 -2.19 -16.46 -12.31
CA PHE A 116 -3.18 -17.22 -13.07
C PHE A 116 -2.68 -17.64 -14.46
N LYS A 117 -1.67 -16.95 -15.01
CA LYS A 117 -1.07 -17.23 -16.33
C LYS A 117 0.34 -17.80 -16.19
N GLU A 118 0.83 -18.45 -17.23
CA GLU A 118 2.22 -18.94 -17.31
C GLU A 118 3.20 -17.79 -17.03
N ASN A 119 4.31 -18.08 -16.33
CA ASN A 119 5.27 -17.07 -15.88
C ASN A 119 4.69 -15.81 -15.18
N GLY A 120 3.45 -15.86 -14.69
CA GLY A 120 2.78 -14.74 -14.03
C GLY A 120 3.03 -14.65 -12.53
N TRP A 121 4.12 -15.25 -12.06
CA TRP A 121 4.46 -15.23 -10.64
C TRP A 121 4.98 -13.86 -10.24
N HIS A 122 4.73 -13.50 -8.98
CA HIS A 122 4.98 -12.18 -8.44
C HIS A 122 5.40 -12.30 -6.98
N LYS A 123 6.56 -11.75 -6.63
CA LYS A 123 7.09 -11.73 -5.27
C LYS A 123 7.43 -10.30 -4.88
N ARG A 124 6.94 -9.87 -3.72
CA ARG A 124 7.13 -8.50 -3.26
C ARG A 124 7.51 -8.44 -1.79
N TYR A 125 8.43 -7.55 -1.49
CA TYR A 125 8.76 -7.11 -0.15
C TYR A 125 8.37 -5.64 0.01
N LYS A 126 7.74 -5.30 1.13
CA LYS A 126 7.33 -3.94 1.48
C LYS A 126 7.90 -3.55 2.83
N GLY A 127 8.28 -2.30 2.97
CA GLY A 127 8.65 -1.65 4.21
C GLY A 127 7.92 -0.32 4.33
N TYR A 128 7.40 -0.05 5.53
CA TYR A 128 6.70 1.18 5.84
C TYR A 128 7.19 1.74 7.16
N GLY A 129 7.42 3.05 7.19
CA GLY A 129 7.74 3.79 8.40
C GLY A 129 6.97 5.09 8.44
N LYS A 130 6.27 5.37 9.54
CA LYS A 130 5.70 6.70 9.81
C LYS A 130 6.09 7.13 11.19
N MET A 131 6.59 8.35 11.32
CA MET A 131 7.02 8.93 12.59
C MET A 131 6.39 10.31 12.73
N ARG A 132 5.92 10.63 13.93
CA ARG A 132 5.41 11.95 14.29
C ARG A 132 6.11 12.41 15.57
N TYR A 133 6.84 13.51 15.49
CA TYR A 133 7.52 14.11 16.63
C TYR A 133 6.88 15.45 16.99
N ALA A 134 6.38 15.59 18.22
CA ALA A 134 5.78 16.82 18.72
C ALA A 134 6.82 17.66 19.51
N PHE A 135 7.36 18.71 18.90
CA PHE A 135 8.30 19.62 19.59
C PHE A 135 7.61 20.37 20.74
N ARG A 136 6.41 20.87 20.46
CA ARG A 136 5.52 21.65 21.34
C ARG A 136 4.06 21.25 21.04
N PRO A 137 3.07 21.58 21.89
CA PRO A 137 1.66 21.26 21.62
C PRO A 137 1.13 21.76 20.27
N THR A 138 1.73 22.82 19.71
CA THR A 138 1.31 23.46 18.45
C THR A 138 2.20 23.13 17.25
N SER A 139 3.34 22.44 17.44
CA SER A 139 4.31 22.21 16.37
C SER A 139 4.76 20.75 16.37
N ASN A 140 4.58 20.08 15.23
CA ASN A 140 5.01 18.71 15.03
C ASN A 140 5.69 18.53 13.67
N LEU A 141 6.50 17.48 13.54
CA LEU A 141 7.07 16.99 12.30
C LEU A 141 6.55 15.57 12.07
N THR A 142 5.98 15.32 10.90
CA THR A 142 5.58 13.98 10.46
C THR A 142 6.45 13.58 9.28
N THR A 143 7.09 12.42 9.38
CA THR A 143 7.91 11.83 8.33
C THR A 143 7.33 10.47 7.98
N THR A 144 7.14 10.22 6.68
CA THR A 144 6.67 8.94 6.19
C THR A 144 7.62 8.41 5.13
N LEU A 145 7.95 7.13 5.22
CA LEU A 145 8.83 6.39 4.33
C LEU A 145 8.09 5.14 3.83
N TYR A 146 8.12 4.97 2.52
CA TYR A 146 7.61 3.78 1.83
C TYR A 146 8.74 3.17 1.04
N TRP A 147 8.92 1.86 1.17
CA TRP A 147 9.88 1.08 0.43
C TRP A 147 9.20 -0.17 -0.10
N ALA A 148 9.45 -0.50 -1.37
CA ALA A 148 8.97 -1.73 -1.96
C ALA A 148 9.99 -2.24 -2.96
N VAL A 149 10.21 -3.55 -2.96
CA VAL A 149 11.01 -4.25 -3.96
C VAL A 149 10.18 -5.38 -4.53
N ASP A 150 10.23 -5.46 -5.85
CA ASP A 150 9.39 -6.32 -6.66
C ASP A 150 10.25 -7.22 -7.53
N ASP A 151 9.87 -8.49 -7.61
CA ASP A 151 10.45 -9.47 -8.50
C ASP A 151 9.31 -10.30 -9.10
N HIS A 152 9.23 -10.33 -10.43
CA HIS A 152 8.12 -10.95 -11.13
C HIS A 152 8.59 -11.61 -12.42
N GLY A 153 7.88 -12.67 -12.82
CA GLY A 153 8.06 -13.27 -14.13
C GLY A 153 7.60 -12.31 -15.23
N VAL A 154 8.26 -12.37 -16.38
CA VAL A 154 7.89 -11.59 -17.57
C VAL A 154 7.53 -12.57 -18.66
N PHE A 155 6.32 -12.46 -19.21
CA PHE A 155 5.96 -13.17 -20.43
C PHE A 155 6.83 -12.64 -21.57
N VAL A 156 7.59 -13.52 -22.21
CA VAL A 156 8.27 -13.25 -23.49
C VAL A 156 7.39 -13.76 -24.61
#